data_AF-A0A9D2D309-F1
#
_entry.id   AF-A0A9D2D309-F1
#
_cell.length_a   1.000
_cell.length_b   1.000
_cell.length_c   1.000
_cell.angle_alpha   90.00
_cell.angle_beta   90.00
_cell.angle_gamma   90.00
#
_symmetry.space_group_name_H-M   'P 1'
#
loop_
_entity.id
_entity.type
_entity.pdbx_description
1 polymer ?
#
loop_
_entity_poly.entity_id
_entity_poly.type
_entity_poly.pdbx_seq_one_letter_code
_entity_poly.pdbx_strand_id
1 'polypeptide(L)'
;MDERNVFFGTELDEKDILQLFELDKLVYEAQYVGAADNMLARFRAEKNSFVAIKDEKTGQFIGYINYLNMSAALYQDIIYDTQVIRDDDIRPEELAEFSADRPNHLFILSMVIHPAYRNQKTVIKTLTDGFIKAILKLEQAGFPVGSISGAAVSEGGCKMLRGMWFRQSRRMDDGNILYICDGGRLERLKQNRLYFKTFRDDIYLFLPYADHVLNTRVEDYLRTYDPDQVTGIEKVFLEELQENLEYECKSGVSEGITLMYIGKYPFLHTTDEYDTIEDREIVIGTEEVYLFLASHLKSHMHILIMMMPDSRYSTSQTEDQLSAGYIKIKTGTEKGYDVFENINAYLKRKFGLHACGSGKSILCMSGKPETEQEFRNIMAAEAYNSIHVNYFIDNDKIREICGNNKAKYDYYEVYMSDMVVALILKDYDLKLENRISIMATYLFIAVLVMFQNASLDKMHIKISRALSDDGQVSYAYIDELYKNFGMTVQFWEKQNFKYTGTQMEAEAIEEAFANRQIKETYMEEQGYLEHIVELKMAQNERINGWVINIAAIILALLQVEPYIVTALTFCYEKLGIDVLYVNRTFNTGVFGGLALILVIYAILRRKRRKS
;
A
#
# COMPACT_ATOMS: atom_id res chain seq x y z
N MET A 1 -4.14 18.85 38.50
CA MET A 1 -2.91 19.44 37.93
C MET A 1 -3.15 19.54 36.44
N ASP A 2 -3.40 20.68 35.80
CA ASP A 2 -3.52 22.09 36.20
C ASP A 2 -4.54 22.67 35.22
N GLU A 3 -5.60 23.32 35.69
CA GLU A 3 -6.45 24.13 34.80
C GLU A 3 -5.71 25.43 34.51
N ARG A 4 -4.64 25.33 33.70
CA ARG A 4 -3.97 26.49 33.14
C ARG A 4 -5.04 27.40 32.52
N ASN A 5 -5.01 28.68 32.90
CA ASN A 5 -6.02 29.63 32.48
C ASN A 5 -5.98 29.83 30.95
N VAL A 6 -7.02 29.34 30.28
CA VAL A 6 -7.30 29.60 28.87
C VAL A 6 -8.13 30.88 28.78
N PHE A 7 -7.67 31.84 27.98
CA PHE A 7 -8.35 33.10 27.73
C PHE A 7 -8.83 33.13 26.28
N PHE A 8 -10.10 33.48 26.08
CA PHE A 8 -10.67 33.69 24.75
C PHE A 8 -10.59 35.16 24.38
N GLY A 9 -10.60 35.50 23.09
CA GLY A 9 -10.34 36.86 22.62
C GLY A 9 -11.23 37.94 23.23
N THR A 10 -12.48 37.64 23.58
CA THR A 10 -13.40 38.57 24.27
C THR A 10 -12.97 38.94 25.70
N GLU A 11 -12.07 38.15 26.29
CA GLU A 11 -11.51 38.34 27.63
C GLU A 11 -10.15 39.06 27.59
N LEU A 12 -9.59 39.28 26.40
CA LEU A 12 -8.30 39.96 26.20
C LEU A 12 -8.51 41.46 25.93
N ASP A 13 -7.51 42.26 26.29
CA ASP A 13 -7.43 43.68 25.93
C ASP A 13 -6.22 43.97 25.01
N GLU A 14 -6.09 45.20 24.52
CA GLU A 14 -4.98 45.58 23.62
C GLU A 14 -3.59 45.40 24.26
N LYS A 15 -3.49 45.52 25.60
CA LYS A 15 -2.22 45.32 26.32
C LYS A 15 -1.86 43.83 26.37
N ASP A 16 -2.85 42.95 26.49
CA ASP A 16 -2.64 41.51 26.36
C ASP A 16 -2.19 41.15 24.94
N ILE A 17 -2.81 41.73 23.90
CA ILE A 17 -2.39 41.48 22.49
C ILE A 17 -0.93 41.90 22.25
N LEU A 18 -0.51 43.05 22.80
CA LEU A 18 0.89 43.47 22.72
C LEU A 18 1.85 42.50 23.42
N GLN A 19 1.43 41.85 24.50
CA GLN A 19 2.25 40.80 25.14
C GLN A 19 2.31 39.53 24.30
N LEU A 20 1.21 39.16 23.62
CA LEU A 20 1.20 38.04 22.68
C LEU A 20 2.12 38.30 21.49
N PHE A 21 2.15 39.54 20.98
CA PHE A 21 3.06 39.94 19.91
C PHE A 21 4.55 39.79 20.29
N GLU A 22 4.91 39.98 21.55
CA GLU A 22 6.29 39.70 22.00
C GLU A 22 6.64 38.21 21.92
N LEU A 23 5.66 37.30 21.98
CA LEU A 23 5.91 35.87 21.74
C LEU A 23 6.25 35.59 20.26
N ASP A 24 5.69 36.34 19.31
CA ASP A 24 6.00 36.17 17.88
C ASP A 24 7.48 36.40 17.61
N LYS A 25 8.03 37.48 18.19
CA LYS A 25 9.46 37.81 18.10
C LYS A 25 10.38 36.74 18.69
N LEU A 26 9.87 35.93 19.62
CA LEU A 26 10.62 34.86 20.26
C LEU A 26 10.56 33.54 19.47
N VAL A 27 9.51 33.34 18.66
CA VAL A 27 9.21 32.05 18.04
C VAL A 27 9.44 32.06 16.53
N TYR A 28 9.07 33.14 15.85
CA TYR A 28 9.19 33.27 14.41
C TYR A 28 10.53 33.87 14.00
N GLU A 29 10.98 33.49 12.80
CA GLU A 29 12.07 34.20 12.13
C GLU A 29 11.61 35.62 11.77
N ALA A 30 12.55 36.56 11.72
CA ALA A 30 12.25 37.99 11.56
C ALA A 30 11.37 38.32 10.35
N GLN A 31 11.45 37.53 9.27
CA GLN A 31 10.65 37.71 8.05
C GLN A 31 9.16 37.37 8.23
N TYR A 32 8.80 36.55 9.23
CA TYR A 32 7.43 36.17 9.54
C TYR A 32 6.83 36.95 10.72
N VAL A 33 7.61 37.87 11.30
CA VAL A 33 7.12 38.75 12.37
C VAL A 33 6.46 39.97 11.73
N GLY A 34 5.14 40.04 11.82
CA GLY A 34 4.35 41.18 11.34
C GLY A 34 4.47 42.44 12.20
N ALA A 35 3.62 43.43 11.96
CA ALA A 35 3.55 44.65 12.76
C ALA A 35 2.50 44.55 13.88
N ALA A 36 2.86 45.02 15.08
CA ALA A 36 1.95 45.07 16.22
C ALA A 36 0.65 45.85 15.91
N ASP A 37 0.77 46.96 15.18
CA ASP A 37 -0.37 47.80 14.80
C ASP A 37 -1.37 47.05 13.92
N ASN A 38 -0.89 46.20 13.01
CA ASN A 38 -1.72 45.38 12.13
C ASN A 38 -2.43 44.27 12.93
N MET A 39 -1.74 43.62 13.87
CA MET A 39 -2.35 42.66 14.79
C MET A 39 -3.46 43.31 15.64
N LEU A 40 -3.21 44.50 16.19
CA LEU A 40 -4.21 45.26 16.96
C LEU A 40 -5.40 45.69 16.09
N ALA A 41 -5.16 46.11 14.85
CA ALA A 41 -6.23 46.48 13.93
C ALA A 41 -7.17 45.30 13.64
N ARG A 42 -6.62 44.11 13.39
CA ARG A 42 -7.41 42.88 13.21
C ARG A 42 -8.17 42.49 14.49
N PHE A 43 -7.54 42.58 15.66
CA PHE A 43 -8.20 42.31 16.94
C PHE A 43 -9.39 43.24 17.24
N ARG A 44 -9.26 44.53 16.89
CA ARG A 44 -10.36 45.50 17.05
C ARG A 44 -11.54 45.17 16.15
N ALA A 45 -11.28 44.65 14.96
CA ALA A 45 -12.31 44.26 14.00
C ALA A 45 -13.00 42.94 14.38
N GLU A 46 -12.27 41.96 14.89
CA GLU A 46 -12.82 40.68 15.34
C GLU A 46 -12.25 40.28 16.71
N LYS A 47 -13.02 40.53 17.77
CA LYS A 47 -12.57 40.26 19.15
C LYS A 47 -12.49 38.78 19.50
N ASN A 48 -13.14 37.88 18.75
CA ASN A 48 -13.08 36.45 19.05
C ASN A 48 -11.78 35.79 18.53
N SER A 49 -10.93 36.51 17.80
CA SER A 49 -9.84 35.96 17.00
C SER A 49 -8.70 35.30 17.78
N PHE A 50 -8.76 35.21 19.11
CA PHE A 50 -7.67 34.67 19.93
C PHE A 50 -8.12 33.57 20.89
N VAL A 51 -7.23 32.60 21.08
CA VAL A 51 -7.18 31.72 22.24
C VAL A 51 -5.77 31.80 22.80
N ALA A 52 -5.62 32.15 24.07
CA ALA A 52 -4.32 32.31 24.71
C ALA A 52 -4.24 31.53 26.02
N ILE A 53 -3.03 31.15 26.43
CA ILE A 53 -2.76 30.45 27.69
C ILE A 53 -1.70 31.19 28.50
N LYS A 54 -1.92 31.28 29.82
CA LYS A 54 -0.93 31.82 30.77
C LYS A 54 -0.32 30.72 31.63
N ASP A 55 0.94 30.88 32.01
CA ASP A 55 1.53 30.11 33.10
C ASP A 55 0.96 30.65 34.42
N GLU A 56 0.34 29.79 35.22
CA GLU A 56 -0.23 30.15 36.52
C GLU A 56 0.80 30.72 37.49
N LYS A 57 2.05 30.26 37.43
CA LYS A 57 3.10 30.65 38.38
C LYS A 57 3.65 32.04 38.08
N THR A 58 3.84 32.35 36.80
CA THR A 58 4.47 33.60 36.37
C THR A 58 3.45 34.64 35.93
N GLY A 59 2.22 34.23 35.62
CA GLY A 59 1.18 35.08 35.02
C GLY A 59 1.48 35.48 33.57
N GLN A 60 2.56 34.97 32.97
CA GLN A 60 2.96 35.32 31.60
C GLN A 60 2.21 34.49 30.58
N PHE A 61 1.91 35.08 29.42
CA PHE A 61 1.44 34.30 28.28
C PHE A 61 2.54 33.35 27.80
N ILE A 62 2.18 32.09 27.59
CA ILE A 62 3.11 31.03 27.16
C ILE A 62 2.71 30.39 25.83
N GLY A 63 1.58 30.78 25.27
CA GLY A 63 1.17 30.40 23.94
C GLY A 63 -0.19 30.97 23.56
N TYR A 64 -0.45 31.03 22.25
CA TYR A 64 -1.73 31.48 21.71
C TYR A 64 -1.97 30.95 20.29
N ILE A 65 -3.23 30.96 19.87
CA ILE A 65 -3.69 30.76 18.49
C ILE A 65 -4.48 32.00 18.10
N ASN A 66 -4.09 32.63 16.98
CA ASN A 66 -4.84 33.71 16.35
C ASN A 66 -5.51 33.18 15.07
N TYR A 67 -6.81 33.37 14.95
CA TYR A 67 -7.60 32.90 13.82
C TYR A 67 -8.61 33.95 13.37
N LEU A 68 -8.87 34.01 12.08
CA LEU A 68 -9.70 35.02 11.43
C LEU A 68 -10.87 34.37 10.70
N ASN A 69 -12.04 35.01 10.71
CA ASN A 69 -13.15 34.63 9.82
C ASN A 69 -12.96 35.35 8.48
N MET A 70 -12.73 34.59 7.41
CA MET A 70 -12.41 35.14 6.09
C MET A 70 -13.66 35.63 5.36
N SER A 71 -13.55 36.77 4.67
CA SER A 71 -14.48 37.10 3.59
C SER A 71 -14.37 36.08 2.45
N ALA A 72 -15.41 35.99 1.62
CA ALA A 72 -15.40 35.11 0.45
C ALA A 72 -14.22 35.43 -0.50
N ALA A 73 -13.87 36.71 -0.64
CA ALA A 73 -12.74 37.14 -1.45
C ALA A 73 -11.40 36.70 -0.85
N LEU A 74 -11.21 36.85 0.47
CA LEU A 74 -9.99 36.41 1.15
C LEU A 74 -9.86 34.88 1.14
N TYR A 75 -10.96 34.15 1.32
CA TYR A 75 -10.98 32.69 1.20
C TYR A 75 -10.55 32.24 -0.21
N GLN A 76 -11.13 32.84 -1.24
CA GLN A 76 -10.78 32.54 -2.63
C GLN A 76 -9.29 32.76 -2.89
N ASP A 77 -8.76 33.90 -2.42
CA ASP A 77 -7.35 34.22 -2.57
C ASP A 77 -6.43 33.22 -1.85
N ILE A 78 -6.65 33.01 -0.53
CA ILE A 78 -5.80 32.14 0.30
C ILE A 78 -5.83 30.69 -0.15
N ILE A 79 -6.99 30.18 -0.58
CA ILE A 79 -7.14 28.76 -0.93
C ILE A 79 -6.73 28.47 -2.38
N TYR A 80 -6.99 29.39 -3.32
CA TYR A 80 -6.86 29.11 -4.75
C TYR A 80 -5.89 30.02 -5.50
N ASP A 81 -5.75 31.30 -5.13
CA ASP A 81 -5.07 32.26 -6.03
C ASP A 81 -3.64 32.58 -5.58
N THR A 82 -3.44 33.00 -4.33
CA THR A 82 -2.12 33.42 -3.83
C THR A 82 -1.09 32.29 -3.83
N GLN A 83 0.16 32.63 -4.19
CA GLN A 83 1.31 31.72 -4.14
C GLN A 83 2.29 32.05 -3.01
N VAL A 84 1.97 33.03 -2.17
CA VAL A 84 2.73 33.42 -0.98
C VAL A 84 1.81 33.44 0.22
N ILE A 85 2.37 33.36 1.42
CA ILE A 85 1.59 33.51 2.65
C ILE A 85 0.89 34.87 2.67
N ARG A 86 -0.41 34.85 2.98
CA ARG A 86 -1.16 36.01 3.47
C ARG A 86 -1.05 36.01 4.98
N ASP A 87 -0.47 37.06 5.56
CA ASP A 87 -0.25 37.18 6.99
C ASP A 87 -0.53 38.60 7.52
N ASP A 88 0.51 39.41 7.67
CA ASP A 88 0.43 40.76 8.20
C ASP A 88 -0.28 41.72 7.25
N ASP A 89 -0.29 41.38 5.97
CA ASP A 89 -0.95 42.12 4.89
C ASP A 89 -2.48 41.95 4.87
N ILE A 90 -3.04 41.02 5.65
CA ILE A 90 -4.49 40.85 5.80
C ILE A 90 -5.08 42.02 6.58
N ARG A 91 -5.97 42.77 5.91
CA ARG A 91 -6.58 43.98 6.47
C ARG A 91 -7.91 43.70 7.16
N PRO A 92 -8.34 44.54 8.13
CA PRO A 92 -9.63 44.41 8.79
C PRO A 92 -10.84 44.30 7.84
N GLU A 93 -10.81 44.98 6.69
CA GLU A 93 -11.91 44.99 5.73
C GLU A 93 -12.04 43.67 4.94
N GLU A 94 -11.02 42.82 4.98
CA GLU A 94 -11.02 41.50 4.34
C GLU A 94 -11.62 40.41 5.26
N LEU A 95 -11.96 40.76 6.50
CA LEU A 95 -12.60 39.89 7.48
C LEU A 95 -14.12 39.89 7.28
N ALA A 96 -14.75 38.74 7.53
CA ALA A 96 -16.20 38.61 7.53
C ALA A 96 -16.76 38.61 8.95
N GLU A 97 -17.92 39.23 9.12
CA GLU A 97 -18.78 38.96 10.27
C GLU A 97 -19.23 37.50 10.25
N PHE A 98 -19.32 36.89 11.44
CA PHE A 98 -19.86 35.54 11.60
C PHE A 98 -21.32 35.48 11.14
N SER A 99 -21.63 34.51 10.29
CA SER A 99 -22.96 34.34 9.69
C SER A 99 -23.59 33.01 10.09
N ALA A 100 -24.88 33.03 10.38
CA ALA A 100 -25.67 31.82 10.62
C ALA A 100 -26.19 31.19 9.31
N ASP A 101 -26.25 31.97 8.23
CA ASP A 101 -26.88 31.57 6.96
C ASP A 101 -25.92 30.85 6.00
N ARG A 102 -24.61 30.89 6.29
CA ARG A 102 -23.57 30.26 5.47
C ARG A 102 -22.45 29.70 6.35
N PRO A 103 -21.70 28.70 5.86
CA PRO A 103 -20.50 28.25 6.53
C PRO A 103 -19.49 29.38 6.69
N ASN A 104 -18.88 29.47 7.86
CA ASN A 104 -17.79 30.38 8.18
C ASN A 104 -16.46 29.65 7.92
N HIS A 105 -15.51 30.35 7.31
CA HIS A 105 -14.21 29.80 6.92
C HIS A 105 -13.11 30.47 7.72
N LEU A 106 -12.49 29.70 8.61
CA LEU A 106 -11.48 30.23 9.53
C LEU A 106 -10.07 30.08 8.93
N PHE A 107 -9.22 31.07 9.18
CA PHE A 107 -7.79 31.03 8.86
C PHE A 107 -6.98 31.20 10.14
N ILE A 108 -6.17 30.20 10.50
CA ILE A 108 -5.18 30.29 11.57
C ILE A 108 -4.04 31.15 11.04
N LEU A 109 -4.02 32.39 11.52
CA LEU A 109 -2.99 33.36 11.17
C LEU A 109 -1.67 33.08 11.91
N SER A 110 -1.77 32.69 13.19
CA SER A 110 -0.59 32.44 14.02
C SER A 110 -0.88 31.37 15.07
N MET A 111 0.13 30.56 15.37
CA MET A 111 0.08 29.55 16.42
C MET A 111 1.44 29.48 17.08
N VAL A 112 1.50 29.92 18.33
CA VAL A 112 2.74 30.26 19.00
C VAL A 112 2.77 29.58 20.35
N ILE A 113 3.87 28.93 20.67
CA ILE A 113 4.16 28.39 22.00
C ILE A 113 5.56 28.85 22.37
N HIS A 114 5.68 29.44 23.55
CA HIS A 114 6.95 29.93 24.07
C HIS A 114 8.01 28.81 24.05
N PRO A 115 9.26 29.06 23.59
CA PRO A 115 10.25 28.00 23.35
C PRO A 115 10.54 27.09 24.56
N ALA A 116 10.49 27.63 25.78
CA ALA A 116 10.67 26.87 27.02
C ALA A 116 9.55 25.84 27.30
N TYR A 117 8.39 25.97 26.63
CA TYR A 117 7.19 25.17 26.86
C TYR A 117 6.84 24.26 25.68
N ARG A 118 7.50 24.40 24.52
CA ARG A 118 7.17 23.70 23.27
C ARG A 118 7.23 22.16 23.33
N ASN A 119 7.95 21.61 24.30
CA ASN A 119 8.06 20.16 24.50
C ASN A 119 7.12 19.62 25.59
N GLN A 120 6.32 20.49 26.21
CA GLN A 120 5.39 20.09 27.27
C GLN A 120 4.05 19.69 26.64
N LYS A 121 3.78 18.38 26.56
CA LYS A 121 2.52 17.83 25.99
C LYS A 121 1.27 18.50 26.57
N THR A 122 1.28 18.80 27.86
CA THR A 122 0.16 19.47 28.53
C THR A 122 -0.09 20.88 27.98
N VAL A 123 0.95 21.63 27.59
CA VAL A 123 0.80 23.02 27.09
C VAL A 123 0.15 23.00 25.72
N ILE A 124 0.67 22.13 24.85
CA ILE A 124 0.11 21.88 23.53
C ILE A 124 -1.35 21.47 23.66
N LYS A 125 -1.65 20.48 24.51
CA LYS A 125 -3.01 19.99 24.70
C LYS A 125 -3.96 21.08 25.19
N THR A 126 -3.56 21.87 26.21
CA THR A 126 -4.40 22.96 26.72
C THR A 126 -4.71 23.99 25.62
N LEU A 127 -3.71 24.37 24.82
CA LEU A 127 -3.91 25.35 23.75
C LEU A 127 -4.84 24.81 22.65
N THR A 128 -4.63 23.56 22.22
CA THR A 128 -5.49 22.92 21.19
C THR A 128 -6.91 22.67 21.70
N ASP A 129 -7.08 22.22 22.96
CA ASP A 129 -8.40 22.06 23.58
C ASP A 129 -9.12 23.41 23.67
N GLY A 130 -8.39 24.49 23.99
CA GLY A 130 -8.91 25.86 24.02
C GLY A 130 -9.41 26.31 22.64
N PHE A 131 -8.64 26.04 21.58
CA PHE A 131 -9.03 26.37 20.21
C PHE A 131 -10.27 25.58 19.75
N ILE A 132 -10.33 24.27 20.03
CA ILE A 132 -11.52 23.46 19.75
C ILE A 132 -12.73 23.99 20.52
N LYS A 133 -12.56 24.38 21.79
CA LYS A 133 -13.62 25.01 22.57
C LYS A 133 -14.10 26.34 21.99
N ALA A 134 -13.21 27.14 21.38
CA ALA A 134 -13.60 28.36 20.68
C ALA A 134 -14.46 28.05 19.44
N ILE A 135 -14.08 27.05 18.64
CA ILE A 135 -14.88 26.58 17.50
C ILE A 135 -16.26 26.08 17.95
N LEU A 136 -16.32 25.26 19.00
CA LEU A 136 -17.57 24.74 19.52
C LEU A 136 -18.49 25.84 20.08
N LYS A 137 -17.92 26.91 20.67
CA LYS A 137 -18.71 28.09 21.10
C LYS A 137 -19.34 28.81 19.91
N LEU A 138 -18.65 28.94 18.78
CA LEU A 138 -19.20 29.53 17.56
C LEU A 138 -20.37 28.71 17.02
N GLU A 139 -20.20 27.38 16.92
CA GLU A 139 -21.24 26.44 16.50
C GLU A 139 -22.47 26.51 17.43
N GLN A 140 -22.25 26.52 18.75
CA GLN A 140 -23.32 26.67 19.74
C GLN A 140 -24.06 28.02 19.66
N ALA A 141 -23.37 29.07 19.22
CA ALA A 141 -23.97 30.37 18.95
C ALA A 141 -24.71 30.44 17.61
N GLY A 142 -24.74 29.34 16.84
CA GLY A 142 -25.42 29.27 15.55
C GLY A 142 -24.57 29.71 14.36
N PHE A 143 -23.25 29.80 14.53
CA PHE A 143 -22.30 30.15 13.46
C PHE A 143 -21.57 28.89 12.98
N PRO A 144 -22.06 28.19 11.94
CA PRO A 144 -21.47 26.94 11.50
C PRO A 144 -20.07 27.19 10.92
N VAL A 145 -19.10 26.36 11.28
CA VAL A 145 -17.73 26.39 10.74
C VAL A 145 -17.62 25.33 9.66
N GLY A 146 -17.35 25.78 8.42
CA GLY A 146 -17.26 24.91 7.25
C GLY A 146 -15.85 24.40 6.96
N SER A 147 -14.84 25.22 7.22
CA SER A 147 -13.44 24.83 7.09
C SER A 147 -12.52 25.68 7.95
N ILE A 148 -11.35 25.13 8.27
CA ILE A 148 -10.26 25.83 8.91
C ILE A 148 -9.02 25.66 8.06
N SER A 149 -8.26 26.72 7.82
CA SER A 149 -7.04 26.69 7.03
C SER A 149 -5.89 27.38 7.75
N GLY A 150 -4.65 27.15 7.34
CA GLY A 150 -3.48 27.79 7.90
C GLY A 150 -2.22 27.50 7.09
N ALA A 151 -1.26 28.41 7.09
CA ALA A 151 0.03 28.21 6.44
C ALA A 151 1.09 27.78 7.47
N ALA A 152 1.84 26.72 7.17
CA ALA A 152 2.94 26.26 8.00
C ALA A 152 4.28 26.79 7.47
N VAL A 153 4.99 27.52 8.34
CA VAL A 153 6.34 28.07 8.08
C VAL A 153 7.46 27.27 8.75
N SER A 154 7.11 26.19 9.44
CA SER A 154 8.08 25.34 10.16
C SER A 154 7.60 23.90 10.25
N GLU A 155 8.52 22.95 10.43
CA GLU A 155 8.18 21.53 10.64
C GLU A 155 7.31 21.33 11.89
N GLY A 156 7.52 22.14 12.94
CA GLY A 156 6.67 22.12 14.13
C GLY A 156 5.23 22.52 13.82
N GLY A 157 5.03 23.54 12.98
CA GLY A 157 3.72 23.95 12.48
C GLY A 157 3.06 22.87 11.63
N CYS A 158 3.80 22.27 10.70
CA CYS A 158 3.32 21.14 9.89
C CYS A 158 2.87 19.97 10.78
N LYS A 159 3.69 19.58 11.77
CA LYS A 159 3.36 18.52 12.73
C LYS A 159 2.08 18.82 13.50
N MET A 160 1.89 20.06 13.95
CA MET A 160 0.71 20.45 14.71
C MET A 160 -0.56 20.40 13.86
N LEU A 161 -0.52 20.99 12.66
CA LEU A 161 -1.67 21.01 11.74
C LEU A 161 -2.07 19.58 11.32
N ARG A 162 -1.10 18.72 10.99
CA ARG A 162 -1.36 17.30 10.71
C ARG A 162 -2.04 16.59 11.89
N GLY A 163 -1.56 16.82 13.12
CA GLY A 163 -2.16 16.21 14.31
C GLY A 163 -3.57 16.70 14.63
N MET A 164 -3.96 17.85 14.07
CA MET A 164 -5.32 18.39 14.09
C MET A 164 -6.15 18.03 12.84
N TRP A 165 -5.75 17.01 12.09
CA TRP A 165 -6.41 16.50 10.88
C TRP A 165 -6.42 17.44 9.67
N PHE A 166 -5.49 18.40 9.62
CA PHE A 166 -5.36 19.20 8.41
C PHE A 166 -4.62 18.41 7.33
N ARG A 167 -5.18 18.43 6.12
CA ARG A 167 -4.51 17.95 4.90
C ARG A 167 -3.71 19.07 4.27
N GLN A 168 -2.57 18.73 3.69
CA GLN A 168 -1.82 19.59 2.80
C GLN A 168 -2.69 19.89 1.56
N SER A 169 -2.88 21.17 1.28
CA SER A 169 -3.61 21.65 0.10
C SER A 169 -2.63 21.94 -1.05
N ARG A 170 -1.64 22.81 -0.82
CA ARG A 170 -0.64 23.20 -1.82
C ARG A 170 0.67 23.64 -1.19
N ARG A 171 1.74 23.58 -1.98
CA ARG A 171 3.03 24.23 -1.69
C ARG A 171 3.05 25.60 -2.38
N MET A 172 3.46 26.61 -1.62
CA MET A 172 3.59 27.99 -2.05
C MET A 172 5.00 28.25 -2.63
N ASP A 173 5.16 29.31 -3.41
CA ASP A 173 6.42 29.67 -4.10
C ASP A 173 7.54 30.04 -3.12
N ASP A 174 7.19 30.50 -1.93
CA ASP A 174 8.10 30.81 -0.82
C ASP A 174 8.52 29.55 -0.03
N GLY A 175 8.08 28.36 -0.45
CA GLY A 175 8.40 27.07 0.18
C GLY A 175 7.45 26.68 1.32
N ASN A 176 6.52 27.55 1.70
CA ASN A 176 5.56 27.27 2.76
C ASN A 176 4.44 26.34 2.28
N ILE A 177 3.72 25.74 3.24
CA ILE A 177 2.69 24.75 2.94
C ILE A 177 1.35 25.22 3.49
N LEU A 178 0.34 25.31 2.61
CA LEU A 178 -1.04 25.58 2.99
C LEU A 178 -1.73 24.29 3.41
N TYR A 179 -2.40 24.35 4.55
CA TYR A 179 -3.18 23.28 5.14
C TYR A 179 -4.65 23.66 5.23
N ILE A 180 -5.52 22.65 5.09
CA ILE A 180 -6.97 22.80 5.25
C ILE A 180 -7.56 21.62 6.03
N CYS A 181 -8.52 21.91 6.90
CA CYS A 181 -9.31 20.96 7.66
C CYS A 181 -10.79 21.22 7.36
N ASP A 182 -11.41 20.28 6.67
CA ASP A 182 -12.77 20.35 6.12
C ASP A 182 -13.44 18.97 6.16
N GLY A 183 -14.76 18.94 5.96
CA GLY A 183 -15.54 17.69 5.89
C GLY A 183 -15.37 16.81 7.12
N GLY A 184 -15.15 15.50 6.91
CA GLY A 184 -14.99 14.52 7.99
C GLY A 184 -13.83 14.82 8.94
N ARG A 185 -12.76 15.46 8.46
CA ARG A 185 -11.59 15.85 9.28
C ARG A 185 -11.95 16.94 10.28
N LEU A 186 -12.73 17.92 9.84
CA LEU A 186 -13.23 18.98 10.71
C LEU A 186 -14.13 18.41 11.81
N GLU A 187 -14.96 17.41 11.50
CA GLU A 187 -15.77 16.72 12.50
C GLU A 187 -14.92 15.95 13.52
N ARG A 188 -13.80 15.33 13.10
CA ARG A 188 -12.83 14.71 14.03
C ARG A 188 -12.15 15.73 14.93
N LEU A 189 -11.77 16.89 14.39
CA LEU A 189 -11.21 18.00 15.15
C LEU A 189 -12.22 18.51 16.20
N LYS A 190 -13.48 18.73 15.81
CA LYS A 190 -14.57 19.16 16.70
C LYS A 190 -14.85 18.15 17.82
N GLN A 191 -14.69 16.86 17.55
CA GLN A 191 -14.79 15.78 18.55
C GLN A 191 -13.55 15.65 19.45
N ASN A 192 -12.54 16.52 19.29
CA ASN A 192 -11.25 16.47 19.98
C ASN A 192 -10.51 15.13 19.80
N ARG A 193 -10.64 14.50 18.62
CA ARG A 193 -9.97 13.23 18.30
C ARG A 193 -8.61 13.44 17.67
N LEU A 194 -7.75 14.24 18.29
CA LEU A 194 -6.42 14.57 17.74
C LEU A 194 -5.51 13.34 17.64
N TYR A 195 -4.58 13.34 16.68
CA TYR A 195 -3.59 12.27 16.53
C TYR A 195 -2.16 12.80 16.58
N PHE A 196 -1.42 12.43 17.62
CA PHE A 196 0.00 12.71 17.73
C PHE A 196 0.74 11.41 18.02
N LYS A 197 1.59 10.98 17.08
CA LYS A 197 2.39 9.77 17.22
C LYS A 197 3.25 9.84 18.50
N THR A 198 3.18 8.78 19.32
CA THR A 198 3.79 8.73 20.65
C THR A 198 5.07 7.91 20.73
N PHE A 199 5.44 7.26 19.64
CA PHE A 199 6.60 6.38 19.48
C PHE A 199 7.35 6.74 18.19
N ARG A 200 8.58 6.26 18.08
CA ARG A 200 9.37 6.29 16.85
C ARG A 200 9.37 4.92 16.22
N ASP A 201 9.44 4.87 14.90
CA ASP A 201 9.63 3.63 14.20
C ASP A 201 10.30 3.80 12.83
N ASP A 202 11.02 2.77 12.42
CA ASP A 202 11.35 2.57 11.01
C ASP A 202 10.33 1.58 10.43
N ILE A 203 9.76 1.93 9.29
CA ILE A 203 8.76 1.10 8.58
C ILE A 203 9.41 0.48 7.36
N TYR A 204 9.31 -0.85 7.24
CA TYR A 204 9.76 -1.61 6.08
C TYR A 204 8.56 -2.30 5.43
N LEU A 205 8.17 -1.86 4.23
CA LEU A 205 7.11 -2.53 3.46
C LEU A 205 7.72 -3.50 2.47
N PHE A 206 7.24 -4.74 2.46
CA PHE A 206 7.66 -5.80 1.55
C PHE A 206 6.54 -6.08 0.56
N LEU A 207 6.79 -5.87 -0.73
CA LEU A 207 5.81 -6.10 -1.78
C LEU A 207 6.35 -7.14 -2.78
N PRO A 208 5.64 -8.27 -2.99
CA PRO A 208 6.06 -9.31 -3.91
C PRO A 208 5.68 -8.98 -5.36
N TYR A 209 6.62 -9.22 -6.28
CA TYR A 209 6.47 -9.02 -7.72
C TYR A 209 7.05 -10.19 -8.51
N ALA A 210 6.53 -10.35 -9.72
CA ALA A 210 7.05 -11.26 -10.73
C ALA A 210 7.06 -10.57 -12.08
N ASP A 211 7.88 -11.08 -12.99
CA ASP A 211 7.86 -10.69 -14.38
C ASP A 211 7.79 -11.90 -15.32
N HIS A 212 7.70 -11.60 -16.62
CA HIS A 212 7.72 -12.61 -17.66
C HIS A 212 9.15 -13.06 -17.93
N VAL A 213 9.34 -14.34 -18.29
CA VAL A 213 10.66 -14.91 -18.66
C VAL A 213 11.35 -14.25 -19.86
N LEU A 214 10.66 -13.34 -20.54
CA LEU A 214 11.17 -12.57 -21.69
C LEU A 214 11.45 -11.11 -21.33
N ASN A 215 11.15 -10.69 -20.10
CA ASN A 215 11.43 -9.35 -19.63
C ASN A 215 12.91 -9.22 -19.33
N THR A 216 13.61 -8.35 -20.06
CA THR A 216 15.03 -8.08 -19.83
C THR A 216 15.27 -6.84 -18.99
N ARG A 217 14.24 -6.06 -18.64
CA ARG A 217 14.40 -4.72 -18.06
C ARG A 217 15.15 -4.68 -16.74
N VAL A 218 14.96 -5.68 -15.86
CA VAL A 218 15.69 -5.78 -14.59
C VAL A 218 17.15 -6.14 -14.85
N GLU A 219 17.43 -7.10 -15.75
CA GLU A 219 18.79 -7.45 -16.13
C GLU A 219 19.52 -6.30 -16.82
N ASP A 220 18.82 -5.56 -17.69
CA ASP A 220 19.35 -4.38 -18.37
C ASP A 220 19.68 -3.27 -17.38
N TYR A 221 18.83 -3.06 -16.36
CA TYR A 221 19.14 -2.15 -15.25
C TYR A 221 20.40 -2.61 -14.50
N LEU A 222 20.48 -3.89 -14.14
CA LEU A 222 21.64 -4.47 -13.44
C LEU A 222 22.95 -4.31 -14.20
N ARG A 223 22.94 -4.40 -15.54
CA ARG A 223 24.14 -4.17 -16.38
C ARG A 223 24.68 -2.74 -16.27
N THR A 224 23.80 -1.79 -15.95
CA THR A 224 24.15 -0.37 -15.78
C THR A 224 24.23 0.06 -14.32
N TYR A 225 23.83 -0.81 -13.39
CA TYR A 225 23.84 -0.54 -11.96
C TYR A 225 25.27 -0.60 -11.45
N ASP A 226 25.70 0.50 -10.85
CA ASP A 226 27.02 0.64 -10.25
C ASP A 226 26.86 0.74 -8.72
N PRO A 227 27.17 -0.33 -7.96
CA PRO A 227 27.09 -0.31 -6.51
C PRO A 227 27.93 0.80 -5.86
N ASP A 228 29.02 1.22 -6.51
CA ASP A 228 29.91 2.26 -5.98
C ASP A 228 29.28 3.67 -6.03
N GLN A 229 28.23 3.87 -6.84
CA GLN A 229 27.47 5.12 -6.88
C GLN A 229 26.43 5.23 -5.75
N VAL A 230 26.14 4.13 -5.07
CA VAL A 230 25.25 4.11 -3.91
C VAL A 230 26.04 4.58 -2.69
N THR A 231 25.59 5.66 -2.05
CA THR A 231 26.31 6.29 -0.92
C THR A 231 25.35 6.64 0.21
N GLY A 232 25.81 6.62 1.46
CA GLY A 232 24.96 6.98 2.59
C GLY A 232 24.15 5.80 3.11
N ILE A 233 22.91 6.05 3.52
CA ILE A 233 22.13 5.06 4.28
C ILE A 233 21.70 3.87 3.42
N GLU A 234 21.43 4.12 2.14
CA GLU A 234 21.12 3.09 1.15
C GLU A 234 22.26 2.08 0.97
N LYS A 235 23.52 2.52 1.10
CA LYS A 235 24.68 1.64 1.05
C LYS A 235 24.78 0.79 2.30
N VAL A 236 24.67 1.41 3.48
CA VAL A 236 24.68 0.70 4.78
C VAL A 236 23.59 -0.37 4.81
N PHE A 237 22.38 -0.05 4.36
CA PHE A 237 21.29 -1.01 4.28
C PHE A 237 21.61 -2.21 3.38
N LEU A 238 22.14 -1.96 2.18
CA LEU A 238 22.48 -3.03 1.24
C LEU A 238 23.62 -3.91 1.77
N GLU A 239 24.67 -3.31 2.33
CA GLU A 239 25.82 -4.03 2.89
C GLU A 239 25.40 -4.90 4.07
N GLU A 240 24.69 -4.35 5.06
CA GLU A 240 24.23 -5.11 6.22
C GLU A 240 23.28 -6.24 5.82
N LEU A 241 22.36 -6.01 4.87
CA LEU A 241 21.44 -7.03 4.39
C LEU A 241 22.16 -8.15 3.61
N GLN A 242 23.14 -7.78 2.77
CA GLN A 242 23.94 -8.74 2.01
C GLN A 242 24.84 -9.56 2.93
N GLU A 243 25.52 -8.92 3.88
CA GLU A 243 26.38 -9.59 4.86
C GLU A 243 25.58 -10.60 5.69
N ASN A 244 24.37 -10.24 6.13
CA ASN A 244 23.49 -11.16 6.85
C ASN A 244 23.04 -12.33 5.96
N LEU A 245 22.67 -12.10 4.69
CA LEU A 245 22.34 -13.19 3.76
C LEU A 245 23.50 -14.17 3.60
N GLU A 246 24.73 -13.69 3.38
CA GLU A 246 25.92 -14.52 3.20
C GLU A 246 26.36 -15.23 4.48
N TYR A 247 26.26 -14.53 5.62
CA TYR A 247 26.66 -15.05 6.91
C TYR A 247 25.67 -16.09 7.44
N GLU A 248 24.37 -15.85 7.33
CA GLU A 248 23.33 -16.69 7.94
C GLU A 248 22.84 -17.81 7.01
N CYS A 249 22.95 -17.64 5.68
CA CYS A 249 22.44 -18.61 4.71
C CYS A 249 23.57 -19.44 4.05
N LYS A 250 23.24 -20.66 3.60
CA LYS A 250 24.11 -21.44 2.71
C LYS A 250 24.33 -20.70 1.39
N SER A 251 25.53 -20.86 0.81
CA SER A 251 25.99 -20.09 -0.36
C SER A 251 25.03 -20.14 -1.56
N GLY A 252 24.40 -21.29 -1.83
CA GLY A 252 23.47 -21.44 -2.95
C GLY A 252 22.24 -20.52 -2.90
N VAL A 253 21.79 -20.14 -1.69
CA VAL A 253 20.66 -19.21 -1.51
C VAL A 253 21.12 -17.76 -1.66
N SER A 254 22.22 -17.39 -0.99
CA SER A 254 22.73 -16.02 -1.01
C SER A 254 23.25 -15.61 -2.39
N GLU A 255 23.95 -16.49 -3.10
CA GLU A 255 24.44 -16.24 -4.48
C GLU A 255 23.30 -16.10 -5.51
N GLY A 256 22.11 -16.64 -5.20
CA GLY A 256 20.95 -16.55 -6.09
C GLY A 256 20.21 -15.22 -6.02
N ILE A 257 20.40 -14.44 -4.95
CA ILE A 257 19.65 -13.21 -4.69
C ILE A 257 20.54 -12.01 -5.02
N THR A 258 20.02 -11.09 -5.82
CA THR A 258 20.66 -9.81 -6.11
C THR A 258 19.90 -8.69 -5.42
N LEU A 259 20.57 -7.95 -4.54
CA LEU A 259 20.05 -6.75 -3.91
C LEU A 259 20.48 -5.51 -4.69
N MET A 260 19.55 -4.58 -4.91
CA MET A 260 19.85 -3.32 -5.59
C MET A 260 19.00 -2.17 -5.06
N TYR A 261 19.58 -0.97 -5.01
CA TYR A 261 18.86 0.26 -4.74
C TYR A 261 18.28 0.83 -6.04
N ILE A 262 16.97 1.15 -6.03
CA ILE A 262 16.25 1.61 -7.24
C ILE A 262 15.74 3.06 -7.14
N GLY A 263 16.06 3.74 -6.03
CA GLY A 263 15.92 5.17 -5.85
C GLY A 263 15.19 5.56 -4.58
N LYS A 264 15.18 6.87 -4.33
CA LYS A 264 14.50 7.52 -3.21
C LYS A 264 13.42 8.43 -3.75
N TYR A 265 12.23 8.37 -3.15
CA TYR A 265 11.05 9.11 -3.59
C TYR A 265 10.30 9.67 -2.38
N PRO A 266 9.53 10.75 -2.53
CA PRO A 266 8.56 11.16 -1.51
C PRO A 266 7.35 10.21 -1.54
N PHE A 267 7.09 9.50 -0.45
CA PHE A 267 5.91 8.66 -0.23
C PHE A 267 4.69 9.53 0.10
N LEU A 268 3.53 9.19 -0.44
CA LEU A 268 2.25 9.81 -0.07
C LEU A 268 1.75 9.23 1.25
N HIS A 269 1.65 10.05 2.29
CA HIS A 269 0.80 9.72 3.44
C HIS A 269 -0.58 10.30 3.24
N THR A 270 -1.57 9.41 3.27
CA THR A 270 -2.98 9.76 3.36
C THR A 270 -3.59 9.12 4.61
N THR A 271 -4.88 9.33 4.80
CA THR A 271 -5.69 8.59 5.75
C THR A 271 -6.34 7.39 5.02
N ASP A 272 -7.36 6.79 5.61
CA ASP A 272 -8.19 5.76 4.96
C ASP A 272 -9.10 6.33 3.85
N GLU A 273 -8.99 7.62 3.53
CA GLU A 273 -9.62 8.24 2.37
C GLU A 273 -8.80 8.01 1.09
N TYR A 274 -9.21 7.00 0.31
CA TYR A 274 -8.60 6.66 -0.99
C TYR A 274 -9.27 7.34 -2.18
N ASP A 275 -10.34 8.08 -1.94
CA ASP A 275 -10.98 8.91 -2.94
C ASP A 275 -10.18 10.19 -3.17
N THR A 276 -10.24 10.70 -4.39
CA THR A 276 -9.63 11.98 -4.75
C THR A 276 -10.65 13.11 -4.64
N ILE A 277 -10.17 14.30 -4.27
CA ILE A 277 -10.98 15.54 -4.31
C ILE A 277 -10.61 16.26 -5.59
N GLU A 278 -11.57 16.43 -6.51
CA GLU A 278 -11.35 17.10 -7.80
C GLU A 278 -10.16 16.48 -8.58
N ASP A 279 -10.10 15.14 -8.64
CA ASP A 279 -9.00 14.36 -9.25
C ASP A 279 -7.63 14.54 -8.58
N ARG A 280 -7.57 15.06 -7.34
CA ARG A 280 -6.34 15.23 -6.55
C ARG A 280 -6.32 14.35 -5.31
N GLU A 281 -5.13 13.86 -4.98
CA GLU A 281 -4.91 13.06 -3.77
C GLU A 281 -5.20 13.87 -2.50
N ILE A 282 -5.75 13.20 -1.49
CA ILE A 282 -5.77 13.72 -0.12
C ILE A 282 -4.38 13.51 0.46
N VAL A 283 -3.66 14.61 0.68
CA VAL A 283 -2.27 14.56 1.18
C VAL A 283 -2.26 14.96 2.64
N ILE A 284 -1.95 14.04 3.56
CA ILE A 284 -1.62 14.42 4.96
C ILE A 284 -0.18 14.94 5.01
N GLY A 285 0.68 14.37 4.18
CA GLY A 285 2.01 14.89 3.92
C GLY A 285 2.83 13.89 3.11
N THR A 286 4.13 14.16 3.02
CA THR A 286 5.07 13.29 2.33
C THR A 286 6.29 13.02 3.20
N GLU A 287 6.88 11.84 3.09
CA GLU A 287 8.17 11.51 3.69
C GLU A 287 9.08 10.76 2.71
N GLU A 288 10.39 10.81 2.92
CA GLU A 288 11.31 10.10 2.03
C GLU A 288 11.22 8.59 2.26
N VAL A 289 11.04 7.84 1.16
CA VAL A 289 11.11 6.38 1.15
C VAL A 289 12.25 5.92 0.25
N TYR A 290 13.05 4.98 0.76
CA TYR A 290 14.12 4.33 0.02
C TYR A 290 13.60 3.02 -0.56
N LEU A 291 13.78 2.82 -1.86
CA LEU A 291 13.33 1.63 -2.55
C LEU A 291 14.51 0.71 -2.87
N PHE A 292 14.41 -0.53 -2.41
CA PHE A 292 15.35 -1.60 -2.72
C PHE A 292 14.61 -2.75 -3.39
N LEU A 293 15.30 -3.47 -4.27
CA LEU A 293 14.77 -4.64 -4.95
C LEU A 293 15.65 -5.83 -4.64
N ALA A 294 15.09 -6.85 -3.98
CA ALA A 294 15.69 -8.17 -3.86
C ALA A 294 15.18 -9.02 -5.03
N SER A 295 16.08 -9.50 -5.89
CA SER A 295 15.73 -10.20 -7.12
C SER A 295 16.32 -11.60 -7.16
N HIS A 296 15.47 -12.60 -7.41
CA HIS A 296 15.92 -13.94 -7.80
C HIS A 296 15.64 -14.14 -9.29
N LEU A 297 16.63 -13.75 -10.11
CA LEU A 297 16.48 -13.65 -11.57
C LEU A 297 16.07 -14.98 -12.21
N LYS A 298 16.62 -16.10 -11.74
CA LYS A 298 16.31 -17.44 -12.28
C LYS A 298 14.82 -17.77 -12.22
N SER A 299 14.13 -17.37 -11.15
CA SER A 299 12.69 -17.64 -10.98
C SER A 299 11.80 -16.49 -11.44
N HIS A 300 12.35 -15.37 -11.92
CA HIS A 300 11.58 -14.19 -12.31
C HIS A 300 10.68 -13.69 -11.17
N MET A 301 11.26 -13.59 -9.97
CA MET A 301 10.60 -13.11 -8.75
C MET A 301 11.43 -12.00 -8.12
N HIS A 302 10.75 -11.00 -7.59
CA HIS A 302 11.35 -9.81 -7.02
C HIS A 302 10.56 -9.36 -5.80
N ILE A 303 11.23 -8.95 -4.74
CA ILE A 303 10.63 -8.34 -3.56
C ILE A 303 11.07 -6.88 -3.51
N LEU A 304 10.11 -5.96 -3.60
CA LEU A 304 10.34 -4.56 -3.33
C LEU A 304 10.37 -4.37 -1.81
N ILE A 305 11.42 -3.75 -1.30
CA ILE A 305 11.56 -3.32 0.08
C ILE A 305 11.50 -1.79 0.10
N MET A 306 10.52 -1.24 0.80
CA MET A 306 10.35 0.20 0.98
C MET A 306 10.71 0.56 2.42
N MET A 307 11.81 1.31 2.63
CA MET A 307 12.25 1.73 3.96
C MET A 307 11.91 3.19 4.20
N MET A 308 11.16 3.45 5.27
CA MET A 308 10.83 4.78 5.79
C MET A 308 11.41 4.90 7.21
N PRO A 309 12.59 5.53 7.36
CA PRO A 309 13.24 5.65 8.66
C PRO A 309 12.62 6.76 9.52
N ASP A 310 12.51 6.51 10.83
CA ASP A 310 11.93 7.41 11.84
C ASP A 310 10.63 8.10 11.35
N SER A 311 9.68 7.28 10.87
CA SER A 311 8.47 7.74 10.20
C SER A 311 7.68 8.69 11.08
N ARG A 312 7.31 9.84 10.51
CA ARG A 312 6.62 10.91 11.25
C ARG A 312 5.10 10.77 11.24
N TYR A 313 4.58 9.87 10.41
CA TYR A 313 3.15 9.70 10.14
C TYR A 313 2.63 8.45 10.85
N SER A 314 1.30 8.25 10.85
CA SER A 314 0.72 7.09 11.51
C SER A 314 1.17 5.79 10.84
N THR A 315 1.72 4.89 11.64
CA THR A 315 2.13 3.55 11.20
C THR A 315 0.93 2.78 10.68
N SER A 316 -0.16 2.75 11.46
CA SER A 316 -1.39 2.06 11.08
C SER A 316 -2.03 2.58 9.79
N GLN A 317 -1.93 3.88 9.49
CA GLN A 317 -2.43 4.44 8.21
C GLN A 317 -1.54 4.02 7.04
N THR A 318 -0.22 3.95 7.27
CA THR A 318 0.73 3.50 6.24
C THR A 318 0.54 2.00 5.94
N GLU A 319 0.23 1.20 6.96
CA GLU A 319 -0.11 -0.21 6.82
C GLU A 319 -1.49 -0.41 6.16
N ASP A 320 -2.48 0.42 6.48
CA ASP A 320 -3.78 0.42 5.81
C ASP A 320 -3.62 0.72 4.31
N GLN A 321 -2.79 1.73 3.97
CA GLN A 321 -2.44 2.04 2.58
C GLN A 321 -1.79 0.83 1.86
N LEU A 322 -0.97 0.05 2.57
CA LEU A 322 -0.38 -1.18 2.03
C LEU A 322 -1.46 -2.23 1.76
N SER A 323 -2.32 -2.49 2.73
CA SER A 323 -3.44 -3.46 2.65
C SER A 323 -4.43 -3.09 1.54
N ALA A 324 -4.70 -1.81 1.34
CA ALA A 324 -5.57 -1.30 0.28
C ALA A 324 -4.90 -1.26 -1.11
N GLY A 325 -3.59 -1.53 -1.21
CA GLY A 325 -2.82 -1.37 -2.44
C GLY A 325 -2.68 0.09 -2.90
N TYR A 326 -2.87 1.05 -1.98
CA TYR A 326 -2.84 2.49 -2.20
C TYR A 326 -1.47 3.10 -1.89
N ILE A 327 -0.43 2.46 -2.42
CA ILE A 327 0.94 2.93 -2.28
C ILE A 327 1.31 3.82 -3.45
N LYS A 328 1.58 5.10 -3.18
CA LYS A 328 1.91 6.11 -4.20
C LYS A 328 3.18 6.88 -3.83
N ILE A 329 3.95 7.21 -4.87
CA ILE A 329 5.16 8.04 -4.78
C ILE A 329 4.96 9.32 -5.58
N LYS A 330 5.52 10.43 -5.09
CA LYS A 330 5.50 11.71 -5.80
C LYS A 330 6.44 11.64 -7.00
N THR A 331 5.93 12.00 -8.17
CA THR A 331 6.69 12.01 -9.44
C THR A 331 6.88 13.41 -10.01
N GLY A 332 6.12 14.40 -9.54
CA GLY A 332 6.20 15.76 -10.02
C GLY A 332 5.42 16.76 -9.16
N THR A 333 5.42 18.02 -9.56
CA THR A 333 4.59 19.09 -8.99
C THR A 333 4.01 19.90 -10.14
N GLU A 334 2.70 20.14 -10.14
CA GLU A 334 2.02 20.92 -11.17
C GLU A 334 1.20 22.03 -10.51
N LYS A 335 1.50 23.29 -10.84
CA LYS A 335 0.81 24.47 -10.28
C LYS A 335 0.73 24.48 -8.74
N GLY A 336 1.82 24.10 -8.07
CA GLY A 336 1.89 24.02 -6.60
C GLY A 336 1.26 22.77 -5.97
N TYR A 337 0.66 21.87 -6.77
CA TYR A 337 0.08 20.61 -6.31
C TYR A 337 1.02 19.44 -6.59
N ASP A 338 1.16 18.55 -5.61
CA ASP A 338 2.00 17.36 -5.72
C ASP A 338 1.30 16.31 -6.62
N VAL A 339 2.03 15.75 -7.58
CA VAL A 339 1.55 14.69 -8.50
C VAL A 339 2.12 13.35 -8.06
N PHE A 340 1.23 12.36 -7.92
CA PHE A 340 1.57 11.04 -7.41
C PHE A 340 1.30 9.94 -8.43
N GLU A 341 2.16 8.92 -8.42
CA GLU A 341 2.00 7.71 -9.23
C GLU A 341 1.91 6.47 -8.33
N ASN A 342 1.01 5.54 -8.64
CA ASN A 342 0.93 4.26 -7.95
C ASN A 342 2.20 3.44 -8.17
N ILE A 343 2.76 2.86 -7.09
CA ILE A 343 4.03 2.14 -7.15
C ILE A 343 4.01 0.96 -8.12
N ASN A 344 2.87 0.26 -8.24
CA ASN A 344 2.70 -0.85 -9.17
C ASN A 344 2.78 -0.36 -10.62
N ALA A 345 2.18 0.80 -10.92
CA ALA A 345 2.23 1.41 -12.24
C ALA A 345 3.68 1.84 -12.60
N TYR A 346 4.36 2.47 -11.65
CA TYR A 346 5.76 2.87 -11.80
C TYR A 346 6.68 1.67 -12.07
N LEU A 347 6.59 0.61 -11.25
CA LEU A 347 7.44 -0.59 -11.39
C LEU A 347 7.13 -1.38 -12.66
N LYS A 348 5.85 -1.47 -13.06
CA LYS A 348 5.46 -2.06 -14.34
C LYS A 348 6.04 -1.27 -15.51
N ARG A 349 5.93 0.07 -15.49
CA ARG A 349 6.46 0.93 -16.56
C ARG A 349 7.97 0.85 -16.66
N LYS A 350 8.68 0.96 -15.53
CA LYS A 350 10.16 1.05 -15.49
C LYS A 350 10.84 -0.30 -15.61
N PHE A 351 10.35 -1.31 -14.89
CA PHE A 351 11.01 -2.61 -14.75
C PHE A 351 10.22 -3.78 -15.34
N GLY A 352 8.97 -3.59 -15.78
CA GLY A 352 8.13 -4.68 -16.29
C GLY A 352 7.60 -5.60 -15.19
N LEU A 353 7.63 -5.16 -13.94
CA LEU A 353 7.21 -5.95 -12.78
C LEU A 353 5.70 -5.92 -12.59
N HIS A 354 5.13 -7.05 -12.23
CA HIS A 354 3.72 -7.23 -11.90
C HIS A 354 3.59 -7.67 -10.45
N ALA A 355 2.75 -7.00 -9.66
CA ALA A 355 2.48 -7.41 -8.29
C ALA A 355 1.91 -8.83 -8.27
N CYS A 356 2.42 -9.67 -7.37
CA CYS A 356 1.95 -11.04 -7.17
C CYS A 356 1.92 -11.37 -5.68
N GLY A 357 0.77 -11.10 -5.05
CA GLY A 357 0.57 -11.36 -3.62
C GLY A 357 0.26 -10.11 -2.81
N SER A 358 -0.01 -10.33 -1.52
CA SER A 358 -0.21 -9.26 -0.53
C SER A 358 1.13 -8.73 -0.03
N GLY A 359 1.22 -7.42 0.17
CA GLY A 359 2.37 -6.83 0.87
C GLY A 359 2.34 -7.12 2.37
N LYS A 360 3.51 -7.07 3.02
CA LYS A 360 3.69 -7.23 4.47
C LYS A 360 4.48 -6.06 5.05
N SER A 361 4.30 -5.75 6.33
CA SER A 361 5.08 -4.72 7.04
C SER A 361 5.98 -5.35 8.10
N ILE A 362 7.16 -4.78 8.25
CA ILE A 362 8.07 -5.04 9.36
C ILE A 362 8.42 -3.70 9.99
N LEU A 363 8.26 -3.62 11.30
CA LEU A 363 8.41 -2.39 12.06
C LEU A 363 9.55 -2.53 13.05
N CYS A 364 10.40 -1.51 13.14
CA CYS A 364 11.38 -1.35 14.20
C CYS A 364 10.94 -0.18 15.08
N MET A 365 10.41 -0.45 16.27
CA MET A 365 9.74 0.54 17.11
C MET A 365 10.54 0.85 18.38
N SER A 366 10.46 2.10 18.83
CA SER A 366 11.04 2.52 20.11
C SER A 366 10.19 2.13 21.33
N GLY A 367 8.96 1.66 21.11
CA GLY A 367 8.00 1.34 22.15
C GLY A 367 6.62 1.09 21.54
N LYS A 368 5.71 0.49 22.32
CA LYS A 368 4.30 0.39 21.94
C LYS A 368 3.67 1.79 21.87
N PRO A 369 2.63 1.98 21.03
CA PRO A 369 1.81 3.18 21.10
C PRO A 369 1.20 3.36 22.49
N GLU A 370 0.82 4.60 22.82
CA GLU A 370 0.26 4.94 24.14
C GLU A 370 -1.07 4.23 24.42
N THR A 371 -1.84 3.90 23.38
CA THR A 371 -3.10 3.15 23.52
C THR A 371 -2.95 1.73 22.97
N GLU A 372 -3.47 0.75 23.70
CA GLU A 372 -3.55 -0.64 23.20
C GLU A 372 -4.32 -0.74 21.90
N GLN A 373 -5.33 0.11 21.72
CA GLN A 373 -6.15 0.10 20.52
C GLN A 373 -5.35 0.46 19.27
N GLU A 374 -4.48 1.48 19.34
CA GLU A 374 -3.57 1.78 18.24
C GLU A 374 -2.64 0.60 17.94
N PHE A 375 -2.16 -0.11 18.96
CA PHE A 375 -1.33 -1.29 18.74
C PHE A 375 -2.09 -2.44 18.06
N ARG A 376 -3.36 -2.66 18.43
CA ARG A 376 -4.22 -3.65 17.76
C ARG A 376 -4.47 -3.29 16.30
N ASN A 377 -4.68 -2.01 16.02
CA ASN A 377 -4.82 -1.49 14.66
C ASN A 377 -3.55 -1.70 13.82
N ILE A 378 -2.38 -1.39 14.39
CA ILE A 378 -1.07 -1.70 13.78
C ILE A 378 -0.97 -3.19 13.48
N MET A 379 -1.16 -4.07 14.47
CA MET A 379 -1.05 -5.52 14.26
C MET A 379 -2.08 -6.09 13.28
N ALA A 380 -3.22 -5.43 13.08
CA ALA A 380 -4.23 -5.81 12.09
C ALA A 380 -3.98 -5.18 10.70
N ALA A 381 -2.99 -4.29 10.57
CA ALA A 381 -2.77 -3.47 9.37
C ALA A 381 -4.02 -2.69 8.93
N GLU A 382 -4.77 -2.15 9.91
CA GLU A 382 -5.99 -1.35 9.71
C GLU A 382 -5.85 0.05 10.33
N ALA A 383 -6.41 1.06 9.65
CA ALA A 383 -6.29 2.46 10.07
C ALA A 383 -6.80 2.72 11.50
N TYR A 384 -5.93 3.20 12.39
CA TYR A 384 -6.33 3.76 13.68
C TYR A 384 -7.02 5.11 13.48
N ASN A 385 -8.13 5.33 14.19
CA ASN A 385 -8.96 6.54 14.05
C ASN A 385 -9.43 6.80 12.60
N SER A 386 -9.82 5.74 11.87
CA SER A 386 -10.48 5.79 10.55
C SER A 386 -11.41 7.00 10.42
N ILE A 387 -11.33 7.75 9.30
CA ILE A 387 -12.20 8.89 8.99
C ILE A 387 -13.62 8.40 8.67
N HIS A 388 -13.74 7.26 7.98
CA HIS A 388 -15.01 6.74 7.51
C HIS A 388 -15.87 6.12 8.61
N VAL A 389 -15.25 5.44 9.57
CA VAL A 389 -16.00 4.66 10.55
C VAL A 389 -15.45 4.83 11.96
N ASN A 390 -16.32 4.60 12.95
CA ASN A 390 -15.96 4.64 14.37
C ASN A 390 -16.09 3.23 14.97
N TYR A 391 -15.28 2.29 14.48
CA TYR A 391 -15.12 0.97 15.10
C TYR A 391 -13.70 0.80 15.64
N PHE A 392 -13.57 -0.19 16.52
CA PHE A 392 -12.31 -0.58 17.13
C PHE A 392 -12.11 -2.08 16.94
N ILE A 393 -10.87 -2.49 16.69
CA ILE A 393 -10.51 -3.90 16.54
C ILE A 393 -10.74 -4.62 17.87
N ASP A 394 -11.77 -5.47 17.91
CA ASP A 394 -12.14 -6.28 19.06
C ASP A 394 -12.08 -7.79 18.75
N ASN A 395 -11.02 -8.21 18.07
CA ASN A 395 -10.78 -9.62 17.73
C ASN A 395 -9.91 -10.30 18.80
N ASP A 396 -10.30 -11.51 19.25
CA ASP A 396 -9.56 -12.25 20.28
C ASP A 396 -8.17 -12.68 19.83
N LYS A 397 -7.99 -13.07 18.56
CA LYS A 397 -6.67 -13.45 18.03
C LYS A 397 -5.71 -12.26 18.01
N ILE A 398 -6.20 -11.08 17.61
CA ILE A 398 -5.37 -9.86 17.62
C ILE A 398 -5.01 -9.47 19.06
N ARG A 399 -5.95 -9.58 20.01
CA ARG A 399 -5.67 -9.36 21.43
C ARG A 399 -4.59 -10.31 21.96
N GLU A 400 -4.67 -11.59 21.60
CA GLU A 400 -3.64 -12.58 21.96
C GLU A 400 -2.29 -12.21 21.35
N ILE A 401 -2.25 -11.86 20.07
CA ILE A 401 -1.03 -11.42 19.38
C ILE A 401 -0.40 -10.23 20.11
N CYS A 402 -1.16 -9.18 20.41
CA CYS A 402 -0.64 -8.00 21.11
C CYS A 402 -0.13 -8.28 22.53
N GLY A 403 -0.61 -9.36 23.16
CA GLY A 403 -0.23 -9.80 24.51
C GLY A 403 0.93 -10.81 24.55
N ASN A 404 1.26 -11.44 23.42
CA ASN A 404 2.21 -12.56 23.38
C ASN A 404 3.52 -12.19 22.68
N ASN A 405 4.53 -11.83 23.48
CA ASN A 405 5.89 -11.57 22.97
C ASN A 405 6.55 -12.87 22.50
N LYS A 406 6.98 -12.93 21.24
CA LYS A 406 7.62 -14.09 20.62
C LYS A 406 9.15 -14.04 20.59
N ALA A 407 9.78 -13.05 21.20
CA ALA A 407 11.22 -12.78 21.10
C ALA A 407 12.08 -13.97 21.53
N LYS A 408 13.18 -14.19 20.81
CA LYS A 408 14.17 -15.25 21.12
C LYS A 408 15.39 -14.71 21.84
N TYR A 409 15.67 -13.42 21.69
CA TYR A 409 16.75 -12.73 22.38
C TYR A 409 16.21 -11.69 23.36
N ASP A 410 17.06 -11.23 24.26
CA ASP A 410 16.70 -10.40 25.40
C ASP A 410 16.75 -8.89 25.13
N TYR A 411 17.13 -8.44 23.92
CA TYR A 411 17.27 -7.02 23.58
C TYR A 411 16.05 -6.42 22.87
N TYR A 412 15.01 -7.21 22.57
CA TYR A 412 13.77 -6.75 21.95
C TYR A 412 12.53 -7.53 22.42
N GLU A 413 11.36 -7.01 22.08
CA GLU A 413 10.09 -7.73 22.04
C GLU A 413 9.65 -7.87 20.58
N VAL A 414 8.99 -8.96 20.21
CA VAL A 414 8.43 -9.09 18.86
C VAL A 414 7.01 -9.63 18.90
N TYR A 415 6.16 -9.00 18.10
CA TYR A 415 4.77 -9.33 17.92
C TYR A 415 4.53 -9.58 16.44
N MET A 416 3.78 -10.65 16.11
CA MET A 416 3.64 -11.10 14.73
C MET A 416 2.19 -11.44 14.43
N SER A 417 1.67 -10.87 13.35
CA SER A 417 0.39 -11.21 12.73
C SER A 417 0.60 -11.71 11.30
N ASP A 418 -0.50 -11.95 10.59
CA ASP A 418 -0.49 -12.30 9.17
C ASP A 418 0.09 -11.21 8.27
N MET A 419 -0.01 -9.95 8.67
CA MET A 419 0.44 -8.80 7.88
C MET A 419 1.68 -8.11 8.43
N VAL A 420 1.92 -8.20 9.76
CA VAL A 420 2.85 -7.31 10.47
C VAL A 420 3.81 -8.09 11.35
N VAL A 421 5.10 -7.74 11.30
CA VAL A 421 6.09 -8.10 12.33
C VAL A 421 6.54 -6.81 13.02
N ALA A 422 6.10 -6.61 14.26
CA ALA A 422 6.46 -5.44 15.06
C ALA A 422 7.57 -5.80 16.05
N LEU A 423 8.78 -5.33 15.78
CA LEU A 423 9.93 -5.44 16.66
C LEU A 423 10.03 -4.19 17.54
N ILE A 424 10.06 -4.36 18.86
CA ILE A 424 10.18 -3.27 19.83
C ILE A 424 11.53 -3.38 20.51
N LEU A 425 12.44 -2.46 20.18
CA LEU A 425 13.77 -2.44 20.76
C LEU A 425 13.71 -1.97 22.21
N LYS A 426 14.40 -2.68 23.12
CA LYS A 426 14.55 -2.20 24.51
C LYS A 426 15.43 -0.96 24.58
N ASP A 427 16.46 -0.92 23.76
CA ASP A 427 17.39 0.20 23.60
C ASP A 427 17.32 0.74 22.17
N TYR A 428 16.35 1.62 21.90
CA TYR A 428 16.19 2.23 20.58
C TYR A 428 17.26 3.29 20.32
N ASP A 429 18.20 3.00 19.42
CA ASP A 429 19.25 3.95 19.04
C ASP A 429 18.70 5.05 18.13
N LEU A 430 19.09 6.30 18.35
CA LEU A 430 18.71 7.43 17.49
C LEU A 430 19.45 7.39 16.14
N LYS A 431 20.61 6.75 16.06
CA LYS A 431 21.36 6.53 14.82
C LYS A 431 20.74 5.40 14.02
N LEU A 432 20.38 5.72 12.77
CA LEU A 432 19.69 4.79 11.88
C LEU A 432 20.59 3.63 11.47
N GLU A 433 21.89 3.85 11.30
CA GLU A 433 22.87 2.81 10.92
C GLU A 433 22.89 1.66 11.93
N ASN A 434 22.86 1.99 13.22
CA ASN A 434 22.82 0.98 14.29
C ASN A 434 21.51 0.19 14.27
N ARG A 435 20.38 0.87 14.01
CA ARG A 435 19.08 0.21 13.88
C ARG A 435 19.02 -0.68 12.64
N ILE A 436 19.61 -0.26 11.52
CA ILE A 436 19.71 -1.06 10.30
C ILE A 436 20.49 -2.34 10.56
N SER A 437 21.65 -2.27 11.24
CA SER A 437 22.45 -3.45 11.55
C SER A 437 21.67 -4.47 12.39
N ILE A 438 20.92 -4.00 13.39
CA ILE A 438 20.03 -4.87 14.18
C ILE A 438 18.91 -5.44 13.31
N MET A 439 18.22 -4.59 12.55
CA MET A 439 17.07 -5.00 11.73
C MET A 439 17.44 -5.90 10.58
N ALA A 440 18.65 -5.79 10.03
CA ALA A 440 19.12 -6.63 8.93
C ALA A 440 18.96 -8.12 9.25
N THR A 441 19.20 -8.52 10.52
CA THR A 441 19.02 -9.90 11.03
C THR A 441 17.59 -10.44 10.89
N TYR A 442 16.59 -9.56 10.83
CA TYR A 442 15.18 -9.91 10.59
C TYR A 442 14.78 -9.73 9.13
N LEU A 443 15.25 -8.64 8.51
CA LEU A 443 14.85 -8.27 7.15
C LEU A 443 15.32 -9.30 6.12
N PHE A 444 16.50 -9.92 6.28
CA PHE A 444 16.93 -10.95 5.34
C PHE A 444 16.05 -12.21 5.42
N ILE A 445 15.62 -12.59 6.62
CA ILE A 445 14.70 -13.71 6.83
C ILE A 445 13.37 -13.39 6.15
N ALA A 446 12.87 -12.16 6.34
CA ALA A 446 11.66 -11.69 5.70
C ALA A 446 11.76 -11.70 4.18
N VAL A 447 12.89 -11.31 3.58
CA VAL A 447 13.12 -11.43 2.12
C VAL A 447 12.90 -12.87 1.67
N LEU A 448 13.48 -13.85 2.37
CA LEU A 448 13.36 -15.27 2.00
C LEU A 448 11.93 -15.79 2.16
N VAL A 449 11.27 -15.45 3.28
CA VAL A 449 9.85 -15.82 3.51
C VAL A 449 8.94 -15.16 2.47
N MET A 450 9.23 -13.92 2.08
CA MET A 450 8.48 -13.22 1.04
C MET A 450 8.69 -13.82 -0.35
N PHE A 451 9.85 -14.42 -0.65
CA PHE A 451 10.02 -15.20 -1.87
C PHE A 451 9.19 -16.50 -1.89
N GLN A 452 8.94 -17.11 -0.72
CA GLN A 452 7.99 -18.23 -0.63
C GLN A 452 6.57 -17.74 -0.98
N ASN A 453 6.13 -16.62 -0.41
CA ASN A 453 4.83 -16.01 -0.72
C ASN A 453 4.70 -15.65 -2.20
N ALA A 454 5.69 -14.95 -2.75
CA ALA A 454 5.73 -14.59 -4.17
C ALA A 454 5.66 -15.83 -5.08
N SER A 455 6.31 -16.93 -4.71
CA SER A 455 6.25 -18.20 -5.46
C SER A 455 4.83 -18.76 -5.50
N LEU A 456 4.19 -18.86 -4.34
CA LEU A 456 2.82 -19.37 -4.22
C LEU A 456 1.83 -18.49 -4.95
N ASP A 457 1.89 -17.17 -4.75
CA ASP A 457 0.98 -16.21 -5.36
C ASP A 457 1.16 -16.15 -6.89
N LYS A 458 2.40 -16.22 -7.37
CA LYS A 458 2.70 -16.33 -8.80
C LYS A 458 2.08 -17.60 -9.39
N MET A 459 2.16 -18.73 -8.68
CA MET A 459 1.54 -19.98 -9.14
C MET A 459 0.01 -19.92 -9.10
N HIS A 460 -0.56 -19.39 -8.01
CA HIS A 460 -2.00 -19.16 -7.88
C HIS A 460 -2.55 -18.34 -9.06
N ILE A 461 -1.90 -17.22 -9.40
CA ILE A 461 -2.28 -16.40 -10.56
C ILE A 461 -2.20 -17.19 -11.87
N LYS A 462 -1.16 -18.02 -12.07
CA LYS A 462 -1.02 -18.87 -13.26
C LYS A 462 -2.10 -19.96 -13.35
N ILE A 463 -2.44 -20.60 -12.23
CA ILE A 463 -3.46 -21.64 -12.16
C ILE A 463 -4.84 -21.02 -12.37
N SER A 464 -5.17 -19.96 -11.63
CA SER A 464 -6.44 -19.23 -11.75
C SER A 464 -6.70 -18.75 -13.18
N ARG A 465 -5.69 -18.18 -13.86
CA ARG A 465 -5.78 -17.83 -15.29
C ARG A 465 -6.06 -19.05 -16.16
N ALA A 466 -5.34 -20.14 -15.96
CA ALA A 466 -5.52 -21.38 -16.73
C ALA A 466 -6.89 -22.05 -16.50
N LEU A 467 -7.51 -21.84 -15.33
CA LEU A 467 -8.87 -22.27 -15.03
C LEU A 467 -9.93 -21.34 -15.65
N SER A 468 -9.66 -20.04 -15.70
CA SER A 468 -10.59 -19.01 -16.18
C SER A 468 -10.65 -18.89 -17.71
N ASP A 469 -9.51 -18.99 -18.38
CA ASP A 469 -9.47 -19.11 -19.83
C ASP A 469 -9.77 -20.57 -20.15
N ASP A 470 -10.85 -20.85 -20.88
CA ASP A 470 -11.19 -22.17 -21.48
C ASP A 470 -10.03 -22.85 -22.29
N GLY A 471 -8.86 -22.22 -22.29
CA GLY A 471 -7.63 -22.52 -22.99
C GLY A 471 -6.99 -23.88 -22.68
N GLN A 472 -6.00 -24.16 -23.52
CA GLN A 472 -5.35 -25.45 -23.68
C GLN A 472 -4.41 -25.78 -22.52
N VAL A 473 -4.97 -26.11 -21.36
CA VAL A 473 -4.18 -26.72 -20.28
C VAL A 473 -3.74 -28.11 -20.74
N SER A 474 -2.43 -28.37 -20.67
CA SER A 474 -1.79 -29.62 -21.11
C SER A 474 -0.80 -30.11 -20.05
N TYR A 475 -0.38 -31.37 -20.12
CA TYR A 475 0.69 -31.87 -19.24
C TYR A 475 2.00 -31.09 -19.37
N ALA A 476 2.30 -30.54 -20.55
CA ALA A 476 3.47 -29.68 -20.74
C ALA A 476 3.39 -28.39 -19.91
N TYR A 477 2.17 -27.85 -19.75
CA TYR A 477 1.94 -26.68 -18.88
C TYR A 477 2.10 -27.04 -17.40
N ILE A 478 1.59 -28.19 -16.97
CA ILE A 478 1.77 -28.68 -15.59
C ILE A 478 3.25 -28.91 -15.28
N ASP A 479 4.00 -29.53 -16.20
CA ASP A 479 5.45 -29.73 -16.06
C ASP A 479 6.21 -28.38 -15.96
N GLU A 480 5.77 -27.36 -16.71
CA GLU A 480 6.31 -26.01 -16.58
C GLU A 480 6.00 -25.39 -15.20
N LEU A 481 4.81 -25.61 -14.64
CA LEU A 481 4.47 -25.16 -13.28
C LEU A 481 5.38 -25.83 -12.24
N TYR A 482 5.59 -27.15 -12.33
CA TYR A 482 6.51 -27.87 -11.44
C TYR A 482 7.95 -27.38 -11.55
N LYS A 483 8.44 -27.14 -12.78
CA LYS A 483 9.77 -26.56 -12.99
C LYS A 483 9.88 -25.18 -12.35
N ASN A 484 8.87 -24.33 -12.53
CA ASN A 484 8.82 -23.00 -11.93
C ASN A 484 8.81 -23.06 -10.39
N PHE A 485 8.02 -23.95 -9.80
CA PHE A 485 8.00 -24.14 -8.34
C PHE A 485 9.32 -24.73 -7.83
N GLY A 486 9.90 -25.68 -8.56
CA GLY A 486 11.20 -26.30 -8.27
C GLY A 486 12.34 -25.29 -8.11
N MET A 487 12.32 -24.21 -8.89
CA MET A 487 13.29 -23.10 -8.77
C MET A 487 13.20 -22.33 -7.44
N THR A 488 12.14 -22.53 -6.66
CA THR A 488 11.89 -21.83 -5.41
C THR A 488 12.12 -22.69 -4.18
N VAL A 489 12.36 -24.01 -4.34
CA VAL A 489 12.55 -25.00 -3.25
C VAL A 489 13.61 -24.56 -2.24
N GLN A 490 14.68 -23.92 -2.71
CA GLN A 490 15.75 -23.40 -1.85
C GLN A 490 15.28 -22.35 -0.83
N PHE A 491 14.11 -21.73 -1.01
CA PHE A 491 13.57 -20.79 -0.02
C PHE A 491 12.79 -21.50 1.09
N TRP A 492 12.40 -22.77 0.90
CA TRP A 492 11.54 -23.53 1.80
C TRP A 492 12.30 -24.44 2.78
N GLU A 493 13.56 -24.74 2.49
CA GLU A 493 14.33 -25.67 3.31
C GLU A 493 14.90 -24.96 4.53
N LYS A 494 14.35 -25.29 5.71
CA LYS A 494 14.84 -24.79 7.01
C LYS A 494 16.35 -24.97 7.21
N GLN A 495 16.93 -26.01 6.61
CA GLN A 495 18.37 -26.27 6.67
C GLN A 495 19.22 -25.26 5.90
N ASN A 496 18.63 -24.29 5.20
CA ASN A 496 19.38 -23.27 4.49
C ASN A 496 19.90 -22.15 5.39
N PHE A 497 19.37 -22.03 6.60
CA PHE A 497 19.96 -21.21 7.65
C PHE A 497 21.01 -22.01 8.43
N LYS A 498 22.19 -21.41 8.67
CA LYS A 498 23.32 -22.04 9.35
C LYS A 498 23.08 -22.23 10.84
N TYR A 499 22.32 -21.34 11.48
CA TYR A 499 22.18 -21.27 12.94
C TYR A 499 20.74 -21.55 13.40
N THR A 500 20.61 -22.23 14.54
CA THR A 500 19.30 -22.63 15.10
C THR A 500 18.42 -21.45 15.49
N GLY A 501 19.00 -20.35 16.04
CA GLY A 501 18.24 -19.16 16.41
C GLY A 501 17.51 -18.56 15.20
N THR A 502 18.26 -18.35 14.12
CA THR A 502 17.76 -17.88 12.82
C THR A 502 16.68 -18.80 12.25
N GLN A 503 16.87 -20.12 12.36
CA GLN A 503 15.84 -21.08 11.93
C GLN A 503 14.54 -20.93 12.71
N MET A 504 14.60 -20.66 14.02
CA MET A 504 13.43 -20.47 14.87
C MET A 504 12.71 -19.15 14.56
N GLU A 505 13.44 -18.09 14.26
CA GLU A 505 12.88 -16.81 13.81
C GLU A 505 12.20 -16.94 12.45
N ALA A 506 12.85 -17.62 11.50
CA ALA A 506 12.29 -17.89 10.18
C ALA A 506 10.97 -18.68 10.25
N GLU A 507 10.90 -19.71 11.10
CA GLU A 507 9.66 -20.45 11.33
C GLU A 507 8.56 -19.59 11.95
N ALA A 508 8.90 -18.70 12.89
CA ALA A 508 7.93 -17.82 13.52
C ALA A 508 7.33 -16.83 12.52
N ILE A 509 8.16 -16.28 11.61
CA ILE A 509 7.71 -15.37 10.55
C ILE A 509 6.91 -16.12 9.48
N GLU A 510 7.36 -17.30 9.04
CA GLU A 510 6.65 -18.16 8.09
C GLU A 510 5.25 -18.55 8.62
N GLU A 511 5.16 -18.94 9.89
CA GLU A 511 3.89 -19.25 10.54
C GLU A 511 3.00 -18.01 10.64
N ALA A 512 3.57 -16.87 11.04
CA ALA A 512 2.83 -15.63 11.19
C ALA A 512 2.22 -15.18 9.86
N PHE A 513 3.01 -15.09 8.79
CA PHE A 513 2.56 -14.70 7.45
C PHE A 513 1.68 -15.74 6.74
N ALA A 514 1.27 -16.81 7.45
CA ALA A 514 0.33 -17.82 6.99
C ALA A 514 0.78 -18.57 5.73
N ASN A 515 2.09 -18.65 5.47
CA ASN A 515 2.64 -19.32 4.28
C ASN A 515 2.17 -20.78 4.15
N ARG A 516 1.93 -21.47 5.27
CA ARG A 516 1.37 -22.83 5.28
C ARG A 516 -0.03 -22.89 4.68
N GLN A 517 -0.91 -21.94 5.04
CA GLN A 517 -2.27 -21.87 4.51
C GLN A 517 -2.26 -21.54 3.01
N ILE A 518 -1.38 -20.62 2.60
CA ILE A 518 -1.20 -20.28 1.18
C ILE A 518 -0.71 -21.52 0.39
N LYS A 519 0.21 -22.28 0.97
CA LYS A 519 0.71 -23.54 0.37
C LYS A 519 -0.38 -24.61 0.26
N GLU A 520 -1.21 -24.78 1.29
CA GLU A 520 -2.35 -25.70 1.27
C GLU A 520 -3.32 -25.33 0.15
N THR A 521 -3.69 -24.05 0.07
CA THR A 521 -4.56 -23.52 -1.00
C THR A 521 -3.98 -23.80 -2.39
N TYR A 522 -2.67 -23.56 -2.56
CA TYR A 522 -1.98 -23.89 -3.81
C TYR A 522 -2.06 -25.38 -4.17
N MET A 523 -1.82 -26.28 -3.21
CA MET A 523 -1.87 -27.73 -3.45
C MET A 523 -3.27 -28.19 -3.86
N GLU A 524 -4.31 -27.60 -3.27
CA GLU A 524 -5.70 -27.86 -3.65
C GLU A 524 -5.98 -27.41 -5.09
N GLU A 525 -5.63 -26.17 -5.43
CA GLU A 525 -5.83 -25.60 -6.78
C GLU A 525 -5.07 -26.34 -7.87
N GLN A 526 -3.84 -26.76 -7.57
CA GLN A 526 -3.06 -27.59 -8.46
C GLN A 526 -3.74 -28.95 -8.72
N GLY A 527 -4.26 -29.60 -7.66
CA GLY A 527 -4.99 -30.85 -7.80
C GLY A 527 -6.23 -30.71 -8.71
N TYR A 528 -6.95 -29.59 -8.60
CA TYR A 528 -8.06 -29.28 -9.51
C TYR A 528 -7.60 -29.12 -10.97
N LEU A 529 -6.47 -28.45 -11.20
CA LEU A 529 -5.92 -28.26 -12.54
C LEU A 529 -5.49 -29.59 -13.19
N GLU A 530 -4.80 -30.45 -12.42
CA GLU A 530 -4.40 -31.80 -12.84
C GLU A 530 -5.63 -32.62 -13.26
N HIS A 531 -6.68 -32.61 -12.44
CA HIS A 531 -7.93 -33.30 -12.75
C HIS A 531 -8.59 -32.80 -14.04
N ILE A 532 -8.59 -31.48 -14.28
CA ILE A 532 -9.13 -30.89 -15.52
C ILE A 532 -8.32 -31.34 -16.75
N VAL A 533 -6.99 -31.42 -16.65
CA VAL A 533 -6.13 -31.91 -17.74
C VAL A 533 -6.40 -33.39 -18.02
N GLU A 534 -6.53 -34.22 -16.99
CA GLU A 534 -6.89 -35.63 -17.13
C GLU A 534 -8.23 -35.80 -17.86
N LEU A 535 -9.26 -35.04 -17.48
CA LEU A 535 -10.56 -35.07 -18.13
C LEU A 535 -10.49 -34.64 -19.61
N LYS A 536 -9.74 -33.57 -19.92
CA LYS A 536 -9.54 -33.10 -21.31
C LYS A 536 -8.80 -34.15 -22.15
N MET A 537 -7.80 -34.83 -21.59
CA MET A 537 -7.04 -35.87 -22.30
C MET A 537 -7.88 -37.13 -22.53
N ALA A 538 -8.65 -37.58 -21.54
CA ALA A 538 -9.58 -38.70 -21.70
C ALA A 538 -10.61 -38.44 -22.81
N GLN A 539 -11.09 -37.19 -22.95
CA GLN A 539 -11.94 -36.80 -24.07
C GLN A 539 -11.21 -36.84 -25.42
N ASN A 540 -9.97 -36.35 -25.49
CA ASN A 540 -9.16 -36.38 -26.72
C ASN A 540 -8.76 -37.81 -27.13
N GLU A 541 -8.36 -38.67 -26.20
CA GLU A 541 -8.09 -40.08 -26.48
C GLU A 541 -9.34 -40.80 -26.99
N ARG A 542 -10.51 -40.49 -26.42
CA ARG A 542 -11.78 -41.01 -26.94
C ARG A 542 -12.00 -40.55 -28.38
N ILE A 543 -11.73 -39.29 -28.72
CA ILE A 543 -11.85 -38.79 -30.11
C ILE A 543 -10.85 -39.51 -31.04
N ASN A 544 -9.59 -39.64 -30.62
CA ASN A 544 -8.54 -40.28 -31.40
C ASN A 544 -8.81 -41.78 -31.63
N GLY A 545 -9.24 -42.50 -30.59
CA GLY A 545 -9.65 -43.90 -30.71
C GLY A 545 -10.83 -44.09 -31.68
N TRP A 546 -11.76 -43.14 -31.72
CA TRP A 546 -12.83 -43.14 -32.72
C TRP A 546 -12.33 -42.90 -34.14
N VAL A 547 -11.37 -42.00 -34.34
CA VAL A 547 -10.74 -41.77 -35.66
C VAL A 547 -10.00 -43.03 -36.13
N ILE A 548 -9.24 -43.67 -35.24
CA ILE A 548 -8.55 -44.93 -35.52
C ILE A 548 -9.55 -46.03 -35.91
N ASN A 549 -10.68 -46.14 -35.19
CA ASN A 549 -11.72 -47.10 -35.52
C ASN A 549 -12.37 -46.82 -36.89
N ILE A 550 -12.62 -45.56 -37.24
CA ILE A 550 -13.15 -45.20 -38.58
C ILE A 550 -12.12 -45.55 -39.66
N ALA A 551 -10.84 -45.25 -39.46
CA ALA A 551 -9.79 -45.61 -40.38
C ALA A 551 -9.66 -47.13 -40.55
N ALA A 552 -9.78 -47.90 -39.47
CA ALA A 552 -9.78 -49.36 -39.50
C ALA A 552 -10.99 -49.93 -40.26
N ILE A 553 -12.18 -49.33 -40.11
CA ILE A 553 -13.37 -49.73 -40.89
C ILE A 553 -13.15 -49.49 -42.39
N ILE A 554 -12.58 -48.34 -42.77
CA ILE A 554 -12.26 -48.02 -44.17
C ILE A 554 -11.25 -49.03 -44.73
N LEU A 555 -10.19 -49.33 -43.98
CA LEU A 555 -9.18 -50.33 -44.37
C LEU A 555 -9.79 -51.74 -44.52
N ALA A 556 -10.67 -52.14 -43.60
CA ALA A 556 -11.36 -53.43 -43.69
C ALA A 556 -12.28 -53.49 -44.92
N LEU A 557 -12.98 -52.41 -45.26
CA LEU A 557 -13.81 -52.33 -46.47
C LEU A 557 -12.97 -52.47 -47.75
N LEU A 558 -11.81 -51.83 -47.81
CA LEU A 558 -10.87 -51.97 -48.94
C LEU A 558 -10.29 -53.38 -49.05
N GLN A 559 -10.06 -54.07 -47.94
CA GLN A 559 -9.58 -55.47 -47.97
C GLN A 559 -10.64 -56.46 -48.46
N VAL A 560 -11.92 -56.18 -48.21
CA VAL A 560 -13.03 -57.06 -48.62
C VAL A 560 -13.54 -56.74 -50.04
N GLU A 561 -13.14 -55.58 -50.61
CA GLU A 561 -13.45 -55.15 -51.97
C GLU A 561 -13.30 -56.24 -53.04
N PRO A 562 -12.17 -56.99 -53.14
CA PRO A 562 -11.99 -57.97 -54.21
C PRO A 562 -13.03 -59.09 -54.15
N TYR A 563 -13.42 -59.50 -52.94
CA TYR A 563 -14.40 -60.56 -52.72
C TYR A 563 -15.82 -60.10 -53.07
N ILE A 564 -16.19 -58.87 -52.68
CA ILE A 564 -17.50 -58.29 -52.98
C ILE A 564 -17.63 -58.01 -54.47
N VAL A 565 -16.60 -57.45 -55.11
CA VAL A 565 -16.57 -57.20 -56.56
C VAL A 565 -16.69 -58.52 -57.33
N THR A 566 -16.03 -59.59 -56.89
CA THR A 566 -16.14 -60.92 -57.51
C THR A 566 -17.56 -61.49 -57.35
N ALA A 567 -18.15 -61.41 -56.16
CA ALA A 567 -19.51 -61.88 -55.91
C ALA A 567 -20.57 -61.09 -56.71
N LEU A 568 -20.42 -59.75 -56.79
CA LEU A 568 -21.28 -58.89 -57.59
C LEU A 568 -21.14 -59.18 -59.08
N THR A 569 -19.92 -59.47 -59.56
CA THR A 569 -19.67 -59.86 -60.96
C THR A 569 -20.45 -61.12 -61.31
N PHE A 570 -20.39 -62.15 -60.47
CA PHE A 570 -21.16 -63.38 -60.66
C PHE A 570 -22.69 -63.14 -60.67
N CYS A 571 -23.19 -62.25 -59.81
CA CYS A 571 -24.60 -61.89 -59.79
C CYS A 571 -25.03 -61.07 -61.01
N TYR A 572 -24.21 -60.12 -61.46
CA TYR A 572 -24.49 -59.26 -62.60
C TYR A 572 -24.49 -60.06 -63.91
N GLU A 573 -23.54 -60.99 -64.07
CA GLU A 573 -23.52 -61.95 -65.19
C GLU A 573 -24.78 -62.80 -65.25
N LYS A 574 -25.27 -63.30 -64.11
CA LYS A 574 -26.53 -64.07 -64.04
C LYS A 574 -27.78 -63.25 -64.37
N LEU A 575 -27.75 -61.94 -64.11
CA LEU A 575 -28.88 -61.03 -64.35
C LEU A 575 -28.82 -60.35 -65.72
N GLY A 576 -27.78 -60.63 -66.53
CA GLY A 576 -27.58 -60.02 -67.85
C GLY A 576 -27.20 -58.54 -67.81
N ILE A 577 -26.67 -58.07 -66.67
CA ILE A 577 -26.22 -56.69 -66.47
C ILE A 577 -24.73 -56.62 -66.80
N ASP A 578 -24.30 -55.59 -67.53
CA ASP A 578 -22.90 -55.41 -67.91
C ASP A 578 -21.98 -55.29 -66.67
N VAL A 579 -20.96 -56.14 -66.64
CA VAL A 579 -19.97 -56.27 -65.56
C VAL A 579 -19.17 -54.97 -65.37
N LEU A 580 -19.11 -54.10 -66.40
CA LEU A 580 -18.52 -52.75 -66.29
C LEU A 580 -19.16 -51.88 -65.20
N TYR A 581 -20.40 -52.17 -64.78
CA TYR A 581 -21.09 -51.43 -63.73
C TYR A 581 -20.75 -51.91 -62.30
N VAL A 582 -20.14 -53.08 -62.13
CA VAL A 582 -19.88 -53.68 -60.80
C VAL A 582 -19.01 -52.79 -59.93
N ASN A 583 -17.90 -52.29 -60.47
CA ASN A 583 -17.00 -51.37 -59.75
C ASN A 583 -17.67 -50.04 -59.43
N ARG A 584 -18.57 -49.54 -60.31
CA ARG A 584 -19.35 -48.33 -60.02
C ARG A 584 -20.36 -48.58 -58.91
N THR A 585 -21.03 -49.72 -58.88
CA THR A 585 -21.99 -50.08 -57.82
C THR A 585 -21.31 -50.23 -56.48
N PHE A 586 -20.15 -50.92 -56.42
CA PHE A 586 -19.38 -51.03 -55.19
C PHE A 586 -18.92 -49.66 -54.68
N ASN A 587 -18.29 -48.85 -55.55
CA ASN A 587 -17.83 -47.52 -55.18
C ASN A 587 -18.99 -46.62 -54.72
N THR A 588 -20.12 -46.61 -55.44
CA THR A 588 -21.29 -45.80 -55.05
C THR A 588 -21.89 -46.27 -53.72
N GLY A 589 -21.91 -47.58 -53.46
CA GLY A 589 -22.35 -48.15 -52.18
C GLY A 589 -21.42 -47.79 -51.02
N VAL A 590 -20.10 -47.85 -51.22
CA VAL A 590 -19.11 -47.48 -50.21
C VAL A 590 -19.13 -45.98 -49.92
N PHE A 591 -19.12 -45.14 -50.95
CA PHE A 591 -19.21 -43.67 -50.78
C PHE A 591 -20.55 -43.25 -50.17
N GLY A 592 -21.66 -43.87 -50.59
CA GLY A 592 -22.98 -43.63 -50.02
C GLY A 592 -23.08 -44.05 -48.54
N GLY A 593 -22.55 -45.22 -48.20
CA GLY A 593 -22.49 -45.72 -46.82
C GLY A 593 -21.61 -44.85 -45.91
N LEU A 594 -20.42 -44.45 -46.39
CA LEU A 594 -19.53 -43.52 -45.68
C LEU A 594 -20.17 -42.15 -45.48
N ALA A 595 -20.84 -41.60 -46.49
CA ALA A 595 -21.56 -40.34 -46.38
C ALA A 595 -22.69 -40.43 -45.33
N LEU A 596 -23.43 -41.55 -45.30
CA LEU A 596 -24.51 -41.76 -44.32
C LEU A 596 -23.95 -41.86 -42.89
N ILE A 597 -22.84 -42.56 -42.69
CA ILE A 597 -22.14 -42.65 -41.39
C ILE A 597 -21.67 -41.27 -40.93
N LEU A 598 -21.10 -40.47 -41.84
CA LEU A 598 -20.66 -39.09 -41.55
C LEU A 598 -21.83 -38.16 -41.22
N VAL A 599 -22.99 -38.32 -41.88
CA VAL A 599 -24.22 -37.57 -41.58
C VAL A 599 -24.79 -37.97 -40.22
N ILE A 600 -24.87 -39.27 -39.91
CA ILE A 600 -25.30 -39.76 -38.59
C ILE A 600 -24.36 -39.25 -37.50
N TYR A 601 -23.04 -39.24 -37.75
CA TYR A 601 -22.04 -38.67 -36.85
C TYR A 601 -22.29 -37.17 -36.61
N ALA A 602 -22.54 -36.38 -37.66
CA ALA A 602 -22.84 -34.95 -37.54
C ALA A 602 -24.11 -34.69 -36.72
N ILE A 603 -25.14 -35.53 -36.88
CA ILE A 603 -26.40 -35.45 -36.11
C ILE A 603 -26.18 -35.80 -34.63
N LEU A 604 -25.46 -36.89 -34.34
CA LEU A 604 -25.15 -37.31 -32.96
C LEU A 604 -24.26 -36.29 -32.24
N ARG A 605 -23.29 -35.70 -32.95
CA ARG A 605 -22.43 -34.61 -32.42
C ARG A 605 -23.23 -33.36 -32.10
N ARG A 606 -24.23 -32.99 -32.93
CA ARG A 606 -25.14 -31.86 -32.65
C ARG A 606 -26.03 -32.11 -31.43
N LYS A 607 -26.48 -33.36 -31.22
CA LYS A 607 -27.35 -33.72 -30.09
C LYS A 607 -26.60 -33.69 -28.75
N ARG A 608 -25.30 -34.04 -28.74
CA ARG A 608 -24.41 -33.97 -27.55
C ARG A 608 -23.92 -32.57 -27.17
N ARG A 609 -24.06 -31.56 -28.03
CA ARG A 609 -23.74 -30.15 -27.71
C ARG A 609 -24.93 -29.38 -27.09
N LYS A 610 -26.12 -29.99 -27.03
CA LYS A 610 -27.35 -29.38 -26.49
C LYS A 610 -27.81 -29.99 -25.16
N SER A 611 -27.09 -30.99 -24.65
CA SER A 611 -27.16 -31.50 -23.28
C SER A 611 -25.85 -31.16 -22.60
#